data_AF-M5C1K9-F1
#
_entry.id   AF-M5C1K9-F1
#
_cell.length_a   1.000
_cell.length_b   1.000
_cell.length_c   1.000
_cell.angle_alpha   90.00
_cell.angle_beta   90.00
_cell.angle_gamma   90.00
#
_symmetry.space_group_name_H-M   'P 1'
#
loop_
_entity.id
_entity.type
_entity.pdbx_description
1 polymer ?
#
loop_
_entity_poly.entity_id
_entity_poly.type
_entity_poly.pdbx_seq_one_letter_code
_entity_poly.pdbx_strand_id
1 'polypeptide(L)'
;MAALDTRAGLENQDRGWDSQTIGDTDLIGSNALGEKAIDQTEKAIFPDGEQTDEFVEGGIEGWKVVLGCALIAGPSIGWNLIWGVFQKYHAQHLLAGTPGATLSVIGSLQNSLMMALAFVSGKFGDRYGYKKFIAAGCLVVFLGQLLAAFCHSLWSIFLTQGVLQGLGCGLLLPMIFALPSQWFKRRRGVATGFVIAGSSFGAGVPALIVQAMLDRIGFRKTLLIYSFVQAVTMLLGFLLIKVRPSASAGVKPAREVQWFDKKYLSDPMFWSCWTALFFALFGYMCPFVFISVYTSEKLPGISTQLANLPIPIMSFASAIGRIGAGHVADRIGFMNAFIVAIAISGVSQLVLWNVAAETYAGIMVFSVVFGLTGPCFLSLVTPIAATLYGTDNLATLTGLFNIANVPAARLLEV
;
A
#
# COMPACT_ATOMS: atom_id res chain seq x y z
N MET A 1 -5.28 -71.57 2.78
CA MET A 1 -5.74 -72.43 3.88
C MET A 1 -6.40 -71.50 4.90
N ALA A 2 -7.71 -71.26 4.81
CA ALA A 2 -8.80 -72.06 5.44
C ALA A 2 -8.73 -71.97 6.98
N ALA A 3 -9.77 -71.72 7.78
CA ALA A 3 -11.24 -71.63 7.67
C ALA A 3 -11.69 -70.90 8.98
N LEU A 4 -12.69 -69.99 8.99
CA LEU A 4 -14.13 -70.21 9.24
C LEU A 4 -14.50 -71.13 10.42
N ASP A 5 -15.21 -70.56 11.41
CA ASP A 5 -16.35 -71.16 12.15
C ASP A 5 -17.12 -70.01 12.85
N THR A 6 -18.31 -69.53 12.48
CA THR A 6 -19.70 -70.05 12.30
C THR A 6 -20.45 -70.44 13.58
N ARG A 7 -21.52 -69.67 13.90
CA ARG A 7 -22.90 -70.05 14.36
C ARG A 7 -23.49 -68.95 15.26
N ALA A 8 -24.54 -68.23 14.83
CA ALA A 8 -25.99 -68.54 14.94
C ALA A 8 -26.45 -68.52 16.42
N GLY A 9 -27.38 -67.68 16.88
CA GLY A 9 -28.72 -67.34 16.38
C GLY A 9 -29.79 -68.06 17.24
N LEU A 10 -30.98 -67.43 17.43
CA LEU A 10 -32.23 -67.94 18.07
C LEU A 10 -32.35 -67.63 19.59
N GLU A 11 -33.49 -67.25 20.20
CA GLU A 11 -34.86 -66.84 19.81
C GLU A 11 -35.66 -66.53 21.10
N ASN A 12 -36.73 -65.71 21.00
CA ASN A 12 -38.00 -65.72 21.78
C ASN A 12 -37.96 -65.54 23.32
N GLN A 13 -38.95 -65.05 24.08
CA GLN A 13 -40.35 -64.54 24.02
C GLN A 13 -40.57 -63.96 25.46
N ASP A 14 -41.36 -62.95 25.82
CA ASP A 14 -42.82 -62.88 25.78
C ASP A 14 -43.36 -61.54 26.36
N ARG A 15 -44.36 -60.99 25.65
CA ARG A 15 -45.63 -60.30 26.00
C ARG A 15 -45.82 -59.50 27.32
N GLY A 16 -46.36 -58.29 27.13
CA GLY A 16 -47.32 -57.62 28.03
C GLY A 16 -47.87 -56.33 27.39
N TRP A 17 -49.07 -56.38 26.82
CA TRP A 17 -49.81 -55.22 26.30
C TRP A 17 -50.58 -54.56 27.44
N ASP A 18 -50.58 -53.23 27.53
CA ASP A 18 -51.74 -52.48 27.99
C ASP A 18 -51.83 -51.14 27.25
N SER A 19 -52.78 -51.10 26.33
CA SER A 19 -53.25 -49.91 25.63
C SER A 19 -54.20 -49.14 26.56
N GLN A 20 -53.72 -48.03 27.12
CA GLN A 20 -54.60 -46.97 27.61
C GLN A 20 -54.45 -45.73 26.73
N THR A 21 -55.57 -45.42 26.09
CA THR A 21 -55.92 -44.21 25.37
C THR A 21 -55.59 -42.97 26.21
N ILE A 22 -54.58 -42.21 25.81
CA ILE A 22 -54.37 -40.82 26.27
C ILE A 22 -54.80 -39.93 25.10
N GLY A 23 -55.82 -39.11 25.35
CA GLY A 23 -56.46 -38.26 24.37
C GLY A 23 -55.54 -37.18 23.80
N ASP A 24 -55.80 -36.82 22.54
CA ASP A 24 -55.14 -35.82 21.69
C ASP A 24 -55.19 -34.36 22.21
N THR A 25 -55.39 -34.12 23.50
CA THR A 25 -55.55 -32.76 24.06
C THR A 25 -54.35 -32.23 24.84
N ASP A 26 -53.33 -33.05 25.13
CA ASP A 26 -52.13 -32.61 25.89
C ASP A 26 -50.88 -32.36 25.02
N LEU A 27 -50.95 -32.59 23.70
CA LEU A 27 -49.81 -32.41 22.79
C LEU A 27 -49.59 -30.96 22.32
N ILE A 28 -50.52 -30.04 22.58
CA ILE A 28 -50.39 -28.62 22.16
C ILE A 28 -49.60 -27.80 23.20
N GLY A 29 -49.61 -28.19 24.48
CA GLY A 29 -48.88 -27.48 25.55
C GLY A 29 -47.39 -27.87 25.68
N SER A 30 -47.04 -29.11 25.31
CA SER A 30 -45.67 -29.65 25.39
C SER A 30 -44.74 -29.05 24.33
N ASN A 31 -45.24 -28.86 23.10
CA ASN A 31 -44.44 -28.28 22.02
C ASN A 31 -44.07 -26.82 22.28
N ALA A 32 -44.96 -26.02 22.91
CA ALA A 32 -44.68 -24.61 23.18
C ALA A 32 -43.62 -24.38 24.28
N LEU A 33 -43.46 -25.34 25.21
CA LEU A 33 -42.42 -25.31 26.24
C LEU A 33 -41.08 -25.83 25.69
N GLY A 34 -41.12 -26.83 24.81
CA GLY A 34 -39.95 -27.30 24.06
C GLY A 34 -39.39 -26.23 23.13
N GLU A 35 -40.24 -25.55 22.35
CA GLU A 35 -39.83 -24.47 21.44
C GLU A 35 -39.21 -23.28 22.18
N LYS A 36 -39.76 -22.91 23.35
CA LYS A 36 -39.18 -21.85 24.19
C LYS A 36 -37.87 -22.25 24.84
N ALA A 37 -37.69 -23.52 25.21
CA ALA A 37 -36.43 -24.02 25.75
C ALA A 37 -35.35 -24.14 24.67
N ILE A 38 -35.73 -24.49 23.43
CA ILE A 38 -34.84 -24.52 22.27
C ILE A 38 -34.45 -23.08 21.89
N ASP A 39 -35.40 -22.13 21.82
CA ASP A 39 -35.13 -20.71 21.53
C ASP A 39 -34.27 -20.05 22.62
N GLN A 40 -34.46 -20.41 23.89
CA GLN A 40 -33.61 -19.93 25.00
C GLN A 40 -32.20 -20.55 24.98
N THR A 41 -32.06 -21.79 24.52
CA THR A 41 -30.76 -22.46 24.40
C THR A 41 -30.02 -21.97 23.14
N GLU A 42 -30.74 -21.73 22.04
CA GLU A 42 -30.22 -21.13 20.81
C GLU A 42 -29.76 -19.69 21.05
N LYS A 43 -30.51 -18.89 21.82
CA LYS A 43 -30.10 -17.54 22.28
C LYS A 43 -28.96 -17.53 23.30
N ALA A 44 -28.77 -18.63 24.05
CA ALA A 44 -27.65 -18.76 25.00
C ALA A 44 -26.35 -19.19 24.31
N ILE A 45 -26.44 -19.92 23.18
CA ILE A 45 -25.29 -20.34 22.36
C ILE A 45 -24.93 -19.27 21.31
N PHE A 46 -25.94 -18.55 20.81
CA PHE A 46 -25.80 -17.42 19.88
C PHE A 46 -26.48 -16.19 20.48
N PRO A 47 -25.77 -15.35 21.27
CA PRO A 47 -26.35 -14.11 21.76
C PRO A 47 -26.72 -13.21 20.57
N ASP A 48 -28.01 -12.93 20.41
CA ASP A 48 -28.53 -11.93 19.47
C ASP A 48 -27.82 -10.60 19.72
N GLY A 49 -26.86 -10.26 18.85
CA GLY A 49 -26.09 -9.03 19.00
C GLY A 49 -24.70 -8.96 18.38
N GLU A 50 -24.22 -9.96 17.62
CA GLU A 50 -23.33 -9.61 16.51
C GLU A 50 -24.24 -9.22 15.35
N GLN A 51 -24.51 -7.92 15.21
CA GLN A 51 -24.70 -7.38 13.88
C GLN A 51 -23.48 -7.83 13.09
N THR A 52 -23.64 -8.88 12.29
CA THR A 52 -22.85 -9.05 11.09
C THR A 52 -23.13 -7.78 10.32
N ASP A 53 -22.29 -6.76 10.54
CA ASP A 53 -22.24 -5.53 9.79
C ASP A 53 -21.96 -6.01 8.36
N GLU A 54 -23.06 -6.34 7.66
CA GLU A 54 -23.07 -6.98 6.36
C GLU A 54 -22.16 -6.10 5.54
N PHE A 55 -20.99 -6.65 5.19
CA PHE A 55 -19.89 -5.86 4.70
C PHE A 55 -20.28 -5.44 3.29
N VAL A 56 -21.11 -4.40 3.15
CA VAL A 56 -21.58 -3.88 1.87
C VAL A 56 -20.33 -3.39 1.17
N GLU A 57 -19.79 -4.25 0.31
CA GLU A 57 -18.51 -4.05 -0.34
C GLU A 57 -18.53 -2.71 -1.04
N GLY A 58 -17.67 -1.79 -0.56
CA GLY A 58 -17.23 -0.63 -1.30
C GLY A 58 -18.27 -0.03 -2.25
N GLY A 59 -19.40 0.40 -1.70
CA GLY A 59 -20.36 1.22 -2.44
C GLY A 59 -19.69 2.49 -2.98
N ILE A 60 -20.48 3.40 -3.54
CA ILE A 60 -19.99 4.67 -4.11
C ILE A 60 -19.08 5.42 -3.11
N GLU A 61 -19.39 5.36 -1.81
CA GLU A 61 -18.59 5.96 -0.74
C GLU A 61 -17.19 5.32 -0.56
N GLY A 62 -17.07 4.00 -0.69
CA GLY A 62 -15.79 3.30 -0.61
C GLY A 62 -14.87 3.65 -1.79
N TRP A 63 -15.43 3.74 -3.00
CA TRP A 63 -14.68 4.18 -4.18
C TRP A 63 -14.31 5.65 -4.16
N LYS A 64 -15.14 6.53 -3.58
CA LYS A 64 -14.77 7.93 -3.32
C LYS A 64 -13.56 8.01 -2.40
N VAL A 65 -13.51 7.20 -1.33
CA VAL A 65 -12.36 7.15 -0.41
C VAL A 65 -11.12 6.67 -1.13
N VAL A 66 -11.23 5.61 -1.95
CA VAL A 66 -10.12 5.10 -2.77
C VAL A 66 -9.60 6.17 -3.72
N LEU A 67 -10.48 6.89 -4.42
CA LEU A 67 -10.10 8.01 -5.29
C LEU A 67 -9.44 9.13 -4.49
N GLY A 68 -9.98 9.47 -3.32
CA GLY A 68 -9.41 10.50 -2.45
C GLY A 68 -8.00 10.15 -1.97
N CYS A 69 -7.79 8.91 -1.54
CA CYS A 69 -6.46 8.40 -1.20
C CYS A 69 -5.52 8.39 -2.40
N ALA A 70 -5.98 8.03 -3.60
CA ALA A 70 -5.18 8.05 -4.83
C ALA A 70 -4.71 9.49 -5.18
N LEU A 71 -5.59 10.48 -5.05
CA LEU A 71 -5.29 11.89 -5.29
C LEU A 71 -4.28 12.47 -4.28
N ILE A 72 -4.24 11.96 -3.05
CA ILE A 72 -3.23 12.33 -2.05
C ILE A 72 -1.92 11.56 -2.27
N ALA A 73 -2.00 10.27 -2.63
CA ALA A 73 -0.84 9.42 -2.92
C ALA A 73 -0.03 9.93 -4.12
N GLY A 74 -0.72 10.46 -5.13
CA GLY A 74 -0.14 11.09 -6.33
C GLY A 74 0.99 12.06 -6.00
N PRO A 75 0.68 13.25 -5.45
CA PRO A 75 1.69 14.27 -5.18
C PRO A 75 2.67 13.93 -4.05
N SER A 76 2.27 13.10 -3.07
CA SER A 76 3.13 12.76 -1.91
C SER A 76 4.23 11.77 -2.27
N ILE A 77 3.86 10.64 -2.88
CA ILE A 77 4.81 9.59 -3.26
C ILE A 77 5.44 9.92 -4.63
N GLY A 78 4.67 10.49 -5.55
CA GLY A 78 5.14 10.81 -6.90
C GLY A 78 6.29 11.83 -6.92
N TRP A 79 6.33 12.74 -5.95
CA TRP A 79 7.46 13.67 -5.79
C TRP A 79 8.81 12.96 -5.64
N ASN A 80 8.88 11.85 -4.89
CA ASN A 80 10.14 11.12 -4.70
C ASN A 80 10.71 10.62 -6.03
N LEU A 81 9.83 10.25 -6.98
CA LEU A 81 10.23 9.75 -8.29
C LEU A 81 10.67 10.87 -9.25
N ILE A 82 10.19 12.09 -9.05
CA ILE A 82 10.56 13.27 -9.88
C ILE A 82 11.82 13.96 -9.33
N TRP A 83 12.23 13.67 -8.09
CA TRP A 83 13.41 14.24 -7.44
C TRP A 83 14.65 14.24 -8.35
N GLY A 84 14.88 13.15 -9.10
CA GLY A 84 16.02 13.06 -10.03
C GLY A 84 16.10 14.18 -11.07
N VAL A 85 14.94 14.67 -11.55
CA VAL A 85 14.88 15.80 -12.50
C VAL A 85 15.32 17.11 -11.82
N PHE A 86 14.85 17.33 -10.59
CA PHE A 86 15.24 18.49 -9.79
C PHE A 86 16.71 18.41 -9.36
N GLN A 87 17.21 17.24 -8.99
CA GLN A 87 18.61 17.02 -8.66
C GLN A 87 19.54 17.41 -9.82
N LYS A 88 19.22 16.98 -11.04
CA LYS A 88 19.97 17.38 -12.24
C LYS A 88 19.94 18.90 -12.45
N TYR A 89 18.76 19.52 -12.29
CA TYR A 89 18.63 20.97 -12.42
C TYR A 89 19.44 21.73 -11.35
N HIS A 90 19.40 21.28 -10.10
CA HIS A 90 20.17 21.84 -8.99
C HIS A 90 21.67 21.76 -9.24
N ALA A 91 22.16 20.62 -9.71
CA ALA A 91 23.58 20.43 -10.04
C ALA A 91 24.06 21.38 -11.15
N GLN A 92 23.19 21.69 -12.13
CA GLN A 92 23.55 22.49 -13.30
C GLN A 92 23.39 24.00 -13.12
N HIS A 93 22.40 24.46 -12.34
CA HIS A 93 22.03 25.88 -12.29
C HIS A 93 22.17 26.52 -10.90
N LEU A 94 21.59 25.91 -9.86
CA LEU A 94 21.50 26.54 -8.53
C LEU A 94 22.76 26.33 -7.67
N LEU A 95 23.40 25.16 -7.80
CA LEU A 95 24.46 24.68 -6.92
C LEU A 95 25.66 24.19 -7.72
N ALA A 96 26.00 24.90 -8.81
CA ALA A 96 27.14 24.58 -9.66
C ALA A 96 28.42 24.49 -8.81
N GLY A 97 29.04 23.31 -8.76
CA GLY A 97 30.22 23.00 -7.95
C GLY A 97 29.96 22.15 -6.70
N THR A 98 28.71 21.85 -6.35
CA THR A 98 28.39 20.91 -5.27
C THR A 98 28.51 19.46 -5.76
N PRO A 99 29.13 18.53 -5.00
CA PRO A 99 29.16 17.12 -5.37
C PRO A 99 27.75 16.55 -5.54
N GLY A 100 27.54 15.77 -6.61
CA GLY A 100 26.25 15.11 -6.88
C GLY A 100 25.74 14.27 -5.71
N ALA A 101 26.65 13.64 -4.96
CA ALA A 101 26.35 12.89 -3.75
C ALA A 101 25.64 13.72 -2.67
N THR A 102 26.00 15.00 -2.50
CA THR A 102 25.35 15.88 -1.51
C THR A 102 23.91 16.20 -1.92
N LEU A 103 23.62 16.29 -3.21
CA LEU A 103 22.26 16.50 -3.71
C LEU A 103 21.41 15.23 -3.59
N SER A 104 21.97 14.06 -3.84
CA SER A 104 21.29 12.79 -3.61
C SER A 104 20.87 12.63 -2.14
N VAL A 105 21.73 13.00 -1.19
CA VAL A 105 21.42 12.90 0.25
C VAL A 105 20.10 13.57 0.64
N ILE A 106 19.67 14.64 -0.06
CA ILE A 106 18.39 15.31 0.21
C ILE A 106 17.20 14.39 -0.12
N GLY A 107 17.22 13.73 -1.28
CA GLY A 107 16.21 12.75 -1.69
C GLY A 107 16.18 11.52 -0.78
N SER A 108 17.38 11.01 -0.44
CA SER A 108 17.55 9.87 0.47
C SER A 108 16.98 10.17 1.84
N LEU A 109 17.26 11.38 2.36
CA LEU A 109 16.78 11.84 3.65
C LEU A 109 15.26 11.96 3.63
N GLN A 110 14.69 12.53 2.57
CA GLN A 110 13.24 12.61 2.41
C GLN A 110 12.61 11.22 2.50
N ASN A 111 13.10 10.26 1.70
CA ASN A 111 12.55 8.90 1.65
C ASN A 111 12.75 8.16 2.99
N SER A 112 13.92 8.33 3.61
CA SER A 112 14.25 7.73 4.91
C SER A 112 13.34 8.25 6.03
N LEU A 113 13.13 9.58 6.10
CA LEU A 113 12.21 10.18 7.07
C LEU A 113 10.77 9.73 6.83
N MET A 114 10.33 9.71 5.57
CA MET A 114 8.99 9.23 5.20
C MET A 114 8.76 7.80 5.70
N MET A 115 9.70 6.88 5.46
CA MET A 115 9.59 5.49 5.87
C MET A 115 9.70 5.31 7.40
N ALA A 116 10.61 6.03 8.06
CA ALA A 116 10.78 5.95 9.51
C ALA A 116 9.56 6.50 10.28
N LEU A 117 8.99 7.61 9.79
CA LEU A 117 7.82 8.24 10.41
C LEU A 117 6.52 7.51 10.09
N ALA A 118 6.48 6.68 9.05
CA ALA A 118 5.29 5.88 8.73
C ALA A 118 4.87 4.97 9.90
N PHE A 119 5.82 4.41 10.65
CA PHE A 119 5.50 3.61 11.83
C PHE A 119 4.90 4.43 12.97
N VAL A 120 5.57 5.55 13.31
CA VAL A 120 5.16 6.43 14.40
C VAL A 120 3.78 7.02 14.10
N SER A 121 3.63 7.60 12.91
CA SER A 121 2.38 8.24 12.49
C SER A 121 1.25 7.23 12.34
N GLY A 122 1.49 6.02 11.81
CA GLY A 122 0.48 4.97 11.70
C GLY A 122 -0.16 4.65 13.06
N LYS A 123 0.67 4.55 14.10
CA LYS A 123 0.20 4.30 15.47
C LYS A 123 -0.62 5.44 16.06
N PHE A 124 -0.19 6.68 15.82
CA PHE A 124 -0.97 7.84 16.23
C PHE A 124 -2.27 7.97 15.42
N GLY A 125 -2.28 7.57 14.15
CA GLY A 125 -3.45 7.53 13.28
C GLY A 125 -4.53 6.56 13.73
N ASP A 126 -4.10 5.34 14.07
CA ASP A 126 -4.96 4.29 14.60
C ASP A 126 -5.66 4.72 15.90
N ARG A 127 -5.02 5.54 16.73
CA ARG A 127 -5.56 6.01 18.03
C ARG A 127 -6.35 7.32 17.97
N TYR A 128 -5.81 8.34 17.32
CA TYR A 128 -6.33 9.70 17.37
C TYR A 128 -7.17 10.08 16.14
N GLY A 129 -7.29 9.16 15.18
CA GLY A 129 -8.13 9.27 14.00
C GLY A 129 -7.39 9.76 12.76
N TYR A 130 -7.66 9.11 11.63
CA TYR A 130 -6.93 9.25 10.37
C TYR A 130 -7.05 10.66 9.75
N LYS A 131 -8.23 11.29 9.80
CA LYS A 131 -8.48 12.60 9.15
C LYS A 131 -7.55 13.72 9.63
N LYS A 132 -7.25 13.79 10.93
CA LYS A 132 -6.42 14.86 11.50
C LYS A 132 -4.98 14.76 11.00
N PHE A 133 -4.44 13.55 10.94
CA PHE A 133 -3.09 13.29 10.43
C PHE A 133 -3.00 13.52 8.93
N ILE A 134 -4.04 13.17 8.17
CA ILE A 134 -4.08 13.46 6.73
C ILE A 134 -4.09 14.96 6.48
N ALA A 135 -4.93 15.73 7.19
CA ALA A 135 -4.96 17.19 7.06
C ALA A 135 -3.60 17.83 7.41
N ALA A 136 -2.99 17.41 8.53
CA ALA A 136 -1.68 17.90 8.95
C ALA A 136 -0.59 17.55 7.92
N GLY A 137 -0.57 16.31 7.43
CA GLY A 137 0.38 15.86 6.41
C GLY A 137 0.24 16.63 5.09
N CYS A 138 -0.99 16.85 4.61
CA CYS A 138 -1.25 17.67 3.41
C CYS A 138 -0.74 19.10 3.57
N LEU A 139 -0.97 19.72 4.74
CA LEU A 139 -0.49 21.08 5.01
C LEU A 139 1.03 21.15 5.06
N VAL A 140 1.69 20.20 5.74
CA VAL A 140 3.15 20.14 5.85
C VAL A 140 3.79 19.92 4.47
N VAL A 141 3.24 19.02 3.66
CA VAL A 141 3.68 18.78 2.28
C VAL A 141 3.53 20.03 1.42
N PHE A 142 2.39 20.72 1.51
CA PHE A 142 2.16 21.95 0.74
C PHE A 142 3.13 23.06 1.16
N LEU A 143 3.30 23.29 2.46
CA LEU A 143 4.22 24.30 2.98
C LEU A 143 5.67 23.97 2.64
N GLY A 144 6.08 22.70 2.71
CA GLY A 144 7.40 22.24 2.28
C GLY A 144 7.69 22.63 0.85
N GLN A 145 6.75 22.37 -0.04
CA GLN A 145 6.91 22.69 -1.44
C GLN A 145 6.80 24.18 -1.76
N LEU A 146 5.91 24.90 -1.08
CA LEU A 146 5.76 26.33 -1.25
C LEU A 146 7.01 27.08 -0.78
N LEU A 147 7.56 26.72 0.38
CA LEU A 147 8.78 27.31 0.93
C LEU A 147 9.99 26.99 0.05
N ALA A 148 10.07 25.76 -0.49
CA ALA A 148 11.14 25.36 -1.40
C ALA A 148 11.26 26.29 -2.63
N ALA A 149 10.16 26.88 -3.09
CA ALA A 149 10.17 27.81 -4.23
C ALA A 149 10.95 29.11 -3.96
N PHE A 150 11.16 29.47 -2.69
CA PHE A 150 11.91 30.67 -2.27
C PHE A 150 13.32 30.35 -1.79
N CYS A 151 13.70 29.06 -1.74
CA CYS A 151 14.98 28.62 -1.23
C CYS A 151 16.05 28.60 -2.34
N HIS A 152 17.15 29.31 -2.09
CA HIS A 152 18.30 29.37 -3.01
C HIS A 152 19.58 28.76 -2.42
N SER A 153 19.58 28.45 -1.12
CA SER A 153 20.72 27.83 -0.44
C SER A 153 20.53 26.32 -0.31
N LEU A 154 21.63 25.56 -0.32
CA LEU A 154 21.61 24.12 -0.10
C LEU A 154 20.92 23.76 1.22
N TRP A 155 21.19 24.55 2.27
CA TRP A 155 20.64 24.27 3.59
C TRP A 155 19.13 24.51 3.67
N SER A 156 18.65 25.55 2.99
CA SER A 156 17.21 25.80 2.89
C SER A 156 16.51 24.69 2.10
N ILE A 157 17.09 24.23 0.99
CA ILE A 157 16.54 23.12 0.17
C ILE A 157 16.52 21.82 0.98
N PHE A 158 17.59 21.53 1.72
CA PHE A 158 17.66 20.36 2.59
C PHE A 158 16.53 20.35 3.64
N LEU A 159 16.26 21.50 4.26
CA LEU A 159 15.21 21.62 5.26
C LEU A 159 13.82 21.48 4.66
N THR A 160 13.55 22.10 3.51
CA THR A 160 12.21 22.10 2.90
C THR A 160 11.93 20.81 2.14
N GLN A 161 12.80 20.40 1.22
CA GLN A 161 12.56 19.25 0.34
C GLN A 161 13.03 17.92 0.95
N GLY A 162 13.99 17.94 1.87
CA GLY A 162 14.40 16.77 2.63
C GLY A 162 13.50 16.56 3.86
N VAL A 163 13.67 17.42 4.86
CA VAL A 163 13.06 17.23 6.19
C VAL A 163 11.56 17.47 6.18
N LEU A 164 11.11 18.66 5.76
CA LEU A 164 9.70 19.04 5.84
C LEU A 164 8.84 18.16 4.92
N GLN A 165 9.34 17.85 3.73
CA GLN A 165 8.69 16.94 2.80
C GLN A 165 8.66 15.49 3.30
N GLY A 166 9.75 14.99 3.89
CA GLY A 166 9.80 13.67 4.51
C GLY A 166 8.83 13.53 5.69
N LEU A 167 8.75 14.56 6.55
CA LEU A 167 7.79 14.64 7.65
C LEU A 167 6.34 14.58 7.13
N GLY A 168 6.02 15.41 6.13
CA GLY A 168 4.68 15.48 5.55
C GLY A 168 4.26 14.16 4.90
N CYS A 169 5.11 13.58 4.05
CA CYS A 169 4.82 12.30 3.41
C CYS A 169 4.76 11.14 4.41
N GLY A 170 5.60 11.16 5.45
CA GLY A 170 5.60 10.15 6.52
C GLY A 170 4.31 10.13 7.33
N LEU A 171 3.68 11.30 7.56
CA LEU A 171 2.36 11.39 8.20
C LEU A 171 1.22 10.84 7.32
N LEU A 172 1.36 10.93 5.99
CA LEU A 172 0.33 10.57 5.02
C LEU A 172 0.36 9.08 4.67
N LEU A 173 1.55 8.54 4.39
CA LEU A 173 1.76 7.23 3.77
C LEU A 173 1.03 6.05 4.46
N PRO A 174 1.15 5.84 5.79
CA PRO A 174 0.47 4.72 6.44
C PRO A 174 -1.06 4.92 6.46
N MET A 175 -1.54 6.16 6.53
CA MET A 175 -2.98 6.48 6.58
C MET A 175 -3.66 6.16 5.26
N ILE A 176 -3.07 6.64 4.15
CA ILE A 176 -3.64 6.48 2.80
C ILE A 176 -3.61 5.02 2.34
N PHE A 177 -2.67 4.21 2.83
CA PHE A 177 -2.58 2.78 2.51
C PHE A 177 -3.54 1.93 3.35
N ALA A 178 -3.74 2.27 4.62
CA ALA A 178 -4.62 1.51 5.50
C ALA A 178 -6.12 1.78 5.24
N LEU A 179 -6.49 3.01 4.86
CA LEU A 179 -7.90 3.38 4.64
C LEU A 179 -8.67 2.48 3.65
N PRO A 180 -8.17 2.21 2.42
CA PRO A 180 -8.87 1.34 1.47
C PRO A 180 -9.13 -0.07 2.00
N SER A 181 -8.16 -0.64 2.72
CA SER A 181 -8.25 -1.99 3.29
C SER A 181 -9.31 -2.14 4.39
N GLN A 182 -9.74 -1.02 4.98
CA GLN A 182 -10.85 -0.99 5.95
C GLN A 182 -12.23 -1.03 5.27
N TRP A 183 -12.33 -0.49 4.06
CA TRP A 183 -13.60 -0.40 3.31
C TRP A 183 -13.90 -1.62 2.46
N PHE A 184 -12.87 -2.36 2.04
CA PHE A 184 -13.01 -3.54 1.20
C PHE A 184 -12.51 -4.79 1.95
N LYS A 185 -13.20 -5.93 1.81
CA LYS A 185 -12.73 -7.24 2.32
C LYS A 185 -12.30 -8.16 1.17
N ARG A 186 -13.17 -8.37 0.18
CA ARG A 186 -12.92 -9.25 -0.99
C ARG A 186 -12.07 -8.61 -2.09
N ARG A 187 -12.18 -7.28 -2.27
CA ARG A 187 -11.47 -6.51 -3.31
C ARG A 187 -10.35 -5.64 -2.73
N ARG A 188 -9.69 -6.13 -1.67
CA ARG A 188 -8.69 -5.37 -0.92
C ARG A 188 -7.50 -5.01 -1.80
N GLY A 189 -7.01 -5.98 -2.57
CA GLY A 189 -5.88 -5.79 -3.48
C GLY A 189 -6.18 -4.78 -4.56
N VAL A 190 -7.35 -4.83 -5.19
CA VAL A 190 -7.74 -3.84 -6.20
C VAL A 190 -7.85 -2.44 -5.60
N ALA A 191 -8.44 -2.29 -4.42
CA ALA A 191 -8.62 -0.99 -3.77
C ALA A 191 -7.27 -0.34 -3.37
N THR A 192 -6.37 -1.10 -2.73
CA THR A 192 -5.02 -0.59 -2.40
C THR A 192 -4.17 -0.39 -3.65
N GLY A 193 -4.30 -1.28 -4.64
CA GLY A 193 -3.67 -1.17 -5.95
C GLY A 193 -4.05 0.13 -6.65
N PHE A 194 -5.33 0.53 -6.63
CA PHE A 194 -5.79 1.79 -7.23
C PHE A 194 -5.22 3.03 -6.53
N VAL A 195 -5.18 3.04 -5.19
CA VAL A 195 -4.56 4.14 -4.44
C VAL A 195 -3.10 4.31 -4.80
N ILE A 196 -2.37 3.20 -4.85
CA ILE A 196 -0.94 3.21 -5.08
C ILE A 196 -0.64 3.44 -6.57
N ALA A 197 -1.51 3.02 -7.48
CA ALA A 197 -1.47 3.42 -8.90
C ALA A 197 -1.58 4.94 -9.06
N GLY A 198 -2.37 5.62 -8.20
CA GLY A 198 -2.44 7.08 -8.14
C GLY A 198 -1.07 7.75 -7.95
N SER A 199 -0.18 7.16 -7.13
CA SER A 199 1.21 7.65 -6.99
C SER A 199 2.03 7.55 -8.26
N SER A 200 1.82 6.51 -9.07
CA SER A 200 2.57 6.32 -10.31
C SER A 200 2.08 7.28 -11.41
N PHE A 201 0.79 7.57 -11.47
CA PHE A 201 0.25 8.67 -12.29
C PHE A 201 0.80 10.03 -11.82
N GLY A 202 0.84 10.26 -10.51
CA GLY A 202 1.40 11.46 -9.89
C GLY A 202 2.91 11.64 -10.10
N ALA A 203 3.64 10.59 -10.42
CA ALA A 203 5.04 10.66 -10.85
C ALA A 203 5.19 10.87 -12.36
N GLY A 204 4.44 10.12 -13.16
CA GLY A 204 4.55 10.12 -14.61
C GLY A 204 4.14 11.44 -15.26
N VAL A 205 3.03 12.05 -14.81
CA VAL A 205 2.53 13.31 -15.39
C VAL A 205 3.52 14.46 -15.17
N PRO A 206 4.00 14.74 -13.95
CA PRO A 206 4.94 15.84 -13.78
C PRO A 206 6.34 15.53 -14.33
N ALA A 207 6.77 14.26 -14.41
CA ALA A 207 8.04 13.92 -15.06
C ALA A 207 8.10 14.39 -16.53
N LEU A 208 6.96 14.41 -17.24
CA LEU A 208 6.87 14.92 -18.61
C LEU A 208 6.86 16.46 -18.70
N ILE A 209 6.24 17.13 -17.72
CA ILE A 209 5.93 18.56 -17.81
C ILE A 209 6.99 19.41 -17.10
N VAL A 210 7.50 18.95 -15.94
CA VAL A 210 8.39 19.72 -15.06
C VAL A 210 9.69 20.09 -15.76
N GLN A 211 10.27 19.20 -16.57
CA GLN A 211 11.50 19.51 -17.29
C GLN A 211 11.29 20.69 -18.27
N ALA A 212 10.22 20.64 -19.06
CA ALA A 212 9.87 21.73 -19.98
C ALA A 212 9.55 23.05 -19.24
N MET A 213 8.93 22.97 -18.06
CA MET A 213 8.66 24.14 -17.22
C MET A 213 9.97 24.72 -16.65
N LEU A 214 10.88 23.89 -16.14
CA LEU A 214 12.17 24.33 -15.63
C LEU A 214 12.98 25.08 -16.69
N ASP A 215 12.96 24.60 -17.94
CA ASP A 215 13.67 25.23 -19.06
C ASP A 215 13.03 26.56 -19.53
N ARG A 216 11.69 26.66 -19.51
CA ARG A 216 10.95 27.81 -20.07
C ARG A 216 10.68 28.94 -19.07
N ILE A 217 10.27 28.60 -17.85
CA ILE A 217 9.76 29.55 -16.85
C ILE A 217 10.63 29.64 -15.59
N GLY A 218 11.61 28.74 -15.45
CA GLY A 218 12.59 28.72 -14.37
C GLY A 218 12.10 28.08 -13.06
N PHE A 219 13.05 27.75 -12.18
CA PHE A 219 12.85 27.00 -10.94
C PHE A 219 11.70 27.49 -10.04
N ARG A 220 11.74 28.78 -9.68
CA ARG A 220 10.79 29.36 -8.71
C ARG A 220 9.35 29.28 -9.20
N LYS A 221 9.09 29.64 -10.46
CA LYS A 221 7.74 29.61 -11.03
C LYS A 221 7.25 28.17 -11.17
N THR A 222 8.13 27.24 -11.56
CA THR A 222 7.79 25.82 -11.66
C THR A 222 7.37 25.24 -10.31
N LEU A 223 8.13 25.48 -9.24
CA LEU A 223 7.79 25.00 -7.90
C LEU A 223 6.52 25.63 -7.34
N LEU A 224 6.27 26.93 -7.59
CA LEU A 224 5.02 27.57 -7.18
C LEU A 224 3.80 26.94 -7.89
N ILE A 225 3.85 26.79 -9.21
CA ILE A 225 2.75 26.16 -9.96
C ILE A 225 2.54 24.73 -9.46
N TYR A 226 3.63 23.97 -9.27
CA TYR A 226 3.56 22.61 -8.77
C TYR A 226 2.97 22.52 -7.36
N SER A 227 3.35 23.41 -6.44
CA SER A 227 2.83 23.40 -5.07
C SER A 227 1.33 23.71 -5.01
N PHE A 228 0.83 24.64 -5.84
CA PHE A 228 -0.60 24.94 -5.92
C PHE A 228 -1.39 23.80 -6.57
N VAL A 229 -0.90 23.20 -7.66
CA VAL A 229 -1.53 22.02 -8.28
C VAL A 229 -1.60 20.87 -7.27
N GLN A 230 -0.51 20.64 -6.54
CA GLN A 230 -0.46 19.65 -5.47
C GLN A 230 -1.48 19.96 -4.36
N ALA A 231 -1.57 21.22 -3.91
CA ALA A 231 -2.54 21.63 -2.88
C ALA A 231 -3.99 21.37 -3.30
N VAL A 232 -4.36 21.74 -4.52
CA VAL A 232 -5.71 21.51 -5.06
C VAL A 232 -6.00 20.02 -5.14
N THR A 233 -5.07 19.23 -5.66
CA THR A 233 -5.24 17.77 -5.80
C THR A 233 -5.40 17.09 -4.44
N MET A 234 -4.58 17.48 -3.45
CA MET A 234 -4.66 16.97 -2.08
C MET A 234 -5.92 17.45 -1.35
N LEU A 235 -6.37 18.69 -1.58
CA LEU A 235 -7.62 19.22 -1.02
C LEU A 235 -8.83 18.46 -1.53
N LEU A 236 -8.91 18.24 -2.85
CA LEU A 236 -9.96 17.41 -3.46
C LEU A 236 -9.94 16.00 -2.87
N GLY A 237 -8.76 15.40 -2.75
CA GLY A 237 -8.60 14.10 -2.12
C GLY A 237 -9.06 14.06 -0.67
N PHE A 238 -8.76 15.10 0.12
CA PHE A 238 -9.19 15.22 1.51
C PHE A 238 -10.71 15.33 1.65
N LEU A 239 -11.38 16.09 0.78
CA LEU A 239 -12.84 16.22 0.76
C LEU A 239 -13.55 14.89 0.44
N LEU A 240 -12.93 14.05 -0.39
CA LEU A 240 -13.42 12.73 -0.77
C LEU A 240 -13.24 11.67 0.33
N ILE A 241 -12.32 11.89 1.28
CA ILE A 241 -12.04 10.91 2.34
C ILE A 241 -13.14 10.93 3.41
N LYS A 242 -13.74 9.77 3.59
CA LYS A 242 -14.63 9.44 4.69
C LYS A 242 -14.01 8.32 5.52
N VAL A 243 -13.80 8.59 6.81
CA VAL A 243 -13.34 7.56 7.73
C VAL A 243 -14.58 6.85 8.25
N ARG A 244 -14.70 5.54 7.98
CA ARG A 244 -15.73 4.73 8.63
C ARG A 244 -15.34 4.65 10.11
N PRO A 245 -16.27 4.89 11.06
CA PRO A 245 -16.06 4.41 12.41
C PRO A 245 -15.89 2.90 12.29
N SER A 246 -14.69 2.37 12.55
CA SER A 246 -14.49 0.93 12.55
C SER A 246 -15.59 0.29 13.42
N ALA A 247 -16.18 -0.82 13.00
CA ALA A 247 -17.09 -1.59 13.86
C ALA A 247 -16.41 -2.00 15.21
N SER A 248 -15.07 -1.94 15.25
CA SER A 248 -14.23 -2.12 16.46
C SER A 248 -14.05 -0.82 17.29
N ALA A 249 -14.67 0.30 16.88
CA ALA A 249 -14.70 1.56 17.63
C ALA A 249 -15.78 1.56 18.73
N GLY A 250 -16.52 0.46 18.87
CA GLY A 250 -17.21 0.12 20.11
C GLY A 250 -16.18 -0.31 21.16
N VAL A 251 -15.88 0.59 22.10
CA VAL A 251 -15.37 0.28 23.45
C VAL A 251 -14.28 -0.80 23.51
N LYS A 252 -13.09 -0.53 22.97
CA LYS A 252 -11.87 -1.13 23.54
C LYS A 252 -11.21 -0.07 24.43
N PRO A 253 -11.06 -0.30 25.75
CA PRO A 253 -10.43 0.66 26.65
C PRO A 253 -9.03 0.95 26.13
N ALA A 254 -8.54 2.17 26.39
CA ALA A 254 -7.23 2.65 25.97
C ALA A 254 -6.12 1.65 26.33
N ARG A 255 -5.87 0.68 25.45
CA ARG A 255 -4.81 -0.31 25.63
C ARG A 255 -3.51 0.47 25.54
N GLU A 256 -2.64 0.27 26.53
CA GLU A 256 -1.34 0.92 26.56
C GLU A 256 -0.64 0.79 25.20
N VAL A 257 0.09 1.84 24.84
CA VAL A 257 0.79 1.98 23.57
C VAL A 257 1.90 0.93 23.53
N GLN A 258 1.59 -0.32 23.17
CA GLN A 258 2.59 -1.37 23.01
C GLN A 258 3.38 -1.08 21.73
N TRP A 259 4.58 -0.51 21.89
CA TRP A 259 5.47 -0.10 20.79
C TRP A 259 5.98 -1.28 20.00
N PHE A 260 6.20 -2.39 20.69
CA PHE A 260 6.59 -3.65 20.08
C PHE A 260 5.65 -4.71 20.63
N ASP A 261 4.66 -5.09 19.84
CA ASP A 261 3.92 -6.29 20.17
C ASP A 261 4.91 -7.44 19.94
N LYS A 262 5.44 -7.98 21.04
CA LYS A 262 6.44 -9.04 21.02
C LYS A 262 5.95 -10.24 20.19
N LYS A 263 4.61 -10.39 20.10
CA LYS A 263 3.91 -11.34 19.25
C LYS A 263 4.26 -11.22 17.76
N TYR A 264 4.39 -10.01 17.21
CA TYR A 264 4.74 -9.82 15.79
C TYR A 264 6.23 -10.02 15.55
N LEU A 265 7.08 -9.50 16.45
CA LEU A 265 8.54 -9.61 16.32
C LEU A 265 9.07 -11.04 16.57
N SER A 266 8.28 -11.88 17.25
CA SER A 266 8.62 -13.30 17.47
C SER A 266 8.06 -14.23 16.38
N ASP A 267 7.29 -13.71 15.41
CA ASP A 267 6.74 -14.50 14.31
C ASP A 267 7.80 -14.66 13.19
N PRO A 268 8.24 -15.90 12.86
CA PRO A 268 9.16 -16.13 11.76
C PRO A 268 8.63 -15.67 10.40
N MET A 269 7.30 -15.68 10.21
CA MET A 269 6.67 -15.27 8.96
C MET A 269 6.77 -13.76 8.74
N PHE A 270 6.73 -12.98 9.84
CA PHE A 270 6.99 -11.54 9.81
C PHE A 270 8.40 -11.25 9.27
N TRP A 271 9.43 -11.92 9.81
CA TRP A 271 10.81 -11.72 9.40
C TRP A 271 11.09 -12.16 7.96
N SER A 272 10.44 -13.24 7.50
CA SER A 272 10.54 -13.67 6.10
C SER A 272 9.98 -12.61 5.13
N CYS A 273 8.79 -12.06 5.42
CA CYS A 273 8.23 -10.95 4.64
C CYS A 273 9.10 -9.69 4.70
N TRP A 274 9.59 -9.34 5.90
CA TRP A 274 10.40 -8.15 6.12
C TRP A 274 11.72 -8.21 5.35
N THR A 275 12.41 -9.35 5.38
CA THR A 275 13.65 -9.57 4.62
C THR A 275 13.41 -9.59 3.11
N ALA A 276 12.31 -10.19 2.65
CA ALA A 276 11.95 -10.14 1.23
C ALA A 276 11.70 -8.71 0.75
N LEU A 277 11.00 -7.88 1.54
CA LEU A 277 10.76 -6.47 1.23
C LEU A 277 12.04 -5.66 1.20
N PHE A 278 12.94 -5.90 2.17
CA PHE A 278 14.26 -5.28 2.23
C PHE A 278 15.04 -5.49 0.93
N PHE A 279 15.16 -6.74 0.45
CA PHE A 279 15.89 -7.04 -0.79
C PHE A 279 15.16 -6.57 -2.06
N ALA A 280 13.82 -6.63 -2.07
CA ALA A 280 13.03 -6.19 -3.23
C ALA A 280 13.23 -4.70 -3.54
N LEU A 281 13.39 -3.85 -2.52
CA LEU A 281 13.58 -2.40 -2.75
C LEU A 281 14.92 -2.09 -3.43
N PHE A 282 16.00 -2.81 -3.08
CA PHE A 282 17.30 -2.66 -3.73
C PHE A 282 17.23 -2.95 -5.23
N GLY A 283 16.54 -4.02 -5.61
CA GLY A 283 16.33 -4.35 -7.01
C GLY A 283 15.44 -3.34 -7.74
N TYR A 284 14.40 -2.85 -7.07
CA TYR A 284 13.39 -1.98 -7.66
C TYR A 284 13.91 -0.60 -8.08
N MET A 285 14.68 0.09 -7.23
CA MET A 285 15.06 1.48 -7.52
C MET A 285 16.13 1.59 -8.60
N CYS A 286 17.00 0.58 -8.76
CA CYS A 286 18.11 0.62 -9.72
C CYS A 286 17.64 0.95 -11.15
N PRO A 287 16.68 0.23 -11.76
CA PRO A 287 16.22 0.57 -13.09
C PRO A 287 15.54 1.94 -13.16
N PHE A 288 14.79 2.35 -12.13
CA PHE A 288 14.13 3.66 -12.10
C PHE A 288 15.13 4.82 -12.15
N VAL A 289 16.26 4.69 -11.47
CA VAL A 289 17.29 5.74 -11.40
C VAL A 289 18.20 5.72 -12.63
N PHE A 290 18.65 4.53 -13.06
CA PHE A 290 19.73 4.42 -14.05
C PHE A 290 19.26 4.29 -15.51
N ILE A 291 17.96 4.06 -15.78
CA ILE A 291 17.49 3.83 -17.16
C ILE A 291 17.75 5.01 -18.10
N SER A 292 17.63 6.25 -17.63
CA SER A 292 17.89 7.43 -18.47
C SER A 292 19.37 7.65 -18.74
N VAL A 293 20.25 7.34 -17.78
CA VAL A 293 21.70 7.38 -17.97
C VAL A 293 22.10 6.31 -18.98
N TYR A 294 21.63 5.09 -18.77
CA TYR A 294 21.89 3.96 -19.66
C TYR A 294 21.43 4.22 -21.10
N THR A 295 20.23 4.80 -21.28
CA THR A 295 19.70 5.14 -22.60
C THR A 295 20.57 6.19 -23.30
N SER A 296 21.08 7.17 -22.55
CA SER A 296 21.95 8.23 -23.09
C SER A 296 23.32 7.72 -23.49
N GLU A 297 23.88 6.74 -22.74
CA GLU A 297 25.18 6.15 -23.04
C GLU A 297 25.12 5.18 -24.23
N LYS A 298 24.06 4.37 -24.34
CA LYS A 298 23.90 3.39 -25.41
C LYS A 298 23.52 4.00 -26.76
N LEU A 299 22.82 5.12 -26.77
CA LEU A 299 22.36 5.80 -27.99
C LEU A 299 22.97 7.21 -28.10
N PRO A 300 24.26 7.33 -28.50
CA PRO A 300 24.89 8.62 -28.68
C PRO A 300 24.17 9.44 -29.76
N GLY A 301 23.69 10.63 -29.40
CA GLY A 301 22.96 11.55 -30.30
C GLY A 301 21.44 11.59 -30.12
N ILE A 302 20.87 10.78 -29.22
CA ILE A 302 19.45 10.85 -28.88
C ILE A 302 19.12 12.15 -28.12
N SER A 303 17.93 12.72 -28.36
CA SER A 303 17.51 13.90 -27.61
C SER A 303 17.33 13.58 -26.12
N THR A 304 17.59 14.55 -25.26
CA THR A 304 17.42 14.41 -23.80
C THR A 304 15.98 14.05 -23.41
N GLN A 305 15.00 14.47 -24.22
CA GLN A 305 13.60 14.13 -24.05
C GLN A 305 13.33 12.65 -24.34
N LEU A 306 13.89 12.12 -25.43
CA LEU A 306 13.74 10.72 -25.81
C LEU A 306 14.48 9.76 -24.87
N ALA A 307 15.61 10.18 -24.29
CA ALA A 307 16.34 9.43 -23.27
C ALA A 307 15.61 9.38 -21.90
N ASN A 308 14.80 10.39 -21.60
CA ASN A 308 14.01 10.46 -20.37
C ASN A 308 12.63 9.82 -20.49
N LEU A 309 12.14 9.57 -21.72
CA LEU A 309 10.84 8.96 -22.00
C LEU A 309 10.58 7.57 -21.34
N PRO A 310 11.59 6.71 -21.11
CA PRO A 310 11.39 5.45 -20.39
C PRO A 310 10.80 5.59 -18.97
N ILE A 311 11.18 6.63 -18.21
CA ILE A 311 10.73 6.85 -16.82
C ILE A 311 9.20 7.03 -16.71
N PRO A 312 8.56 7.96 -17.45
CA PRO A 312 7.11 8.12 -17.39
C PRO A 312 6.39 6.87 -17.90
N ILE A 313 6.94 6.13 -18.88
CA ILE A 313 6.36 4.87 -19.37
C ILE A 313 6.38 3.81 -18.27
N MET A 314 7.50 3.64 -17.57
CA MET A 314 7.58 2.76 -16.40
C MET A 314 6.56 3.15 -15.33
N SER A 315 6.34 4.45 -15.13
CA SER A 315 5.37 4.97 -14.15
C SER A 315 3.92 4.69 -14.56
N PHE A 316 3.55 4.86 -15.83
CA PHE A 316 2.21 4.52 -16.31
C PHE A 316 1.98 3.00 -16.32
N ALA A 317 2.96 2.23 -16.77
CA ALA A 317 2.95 0.77 -16.70
C ALA A 317 2.80 0.29 -15.25
N SER A 318 3.49 0.94 -14.30
CA SER A 318 3.34 0.70 -12.87
C SER A 318 1.93 0.89 -12.35
N ALA A 319 1.23 1.92 -12.82
CA ALA A 319 -0.13 2.17 -12.40
C ALA A 319 -1.06 1.00 -12.81
N ILE A 320 -0.93 0.54 -14.06
CA ILE A 320 -1.68 -0.60 -14.58
C ILE A 320 -1.30 -1.89 -13.86
N GLY A 321 0.00 -2.10 -13.66
CA GLY A 321 0.57 -3.26 -12.97
C GLY A 321 0.05 -3.41 -11.55
N ARG A 322 -0.01 -2.31 -10.79
CA ARG A 322 -0.51 -2.30 -9.40
C ARG A 322 -1.97 -2.68 -9.30
N ILE A 323 -2.82 -2.20 -10.22
CA ILE A 323 -4.24 -2.57 -10.27
C ILE A 323 -4.38 -4.04 -10.67
N GLY A 324 -3.64 -4.49 -11.69
CA GLY A 324 -3.64 -5.87 -12.16
C GLY A 324 -3.15 -6.86 -11.10
N ALA A 325 -2.03 -6.56 -10.44
CA ALA A 325 -1.48 -7.37 -9.36
C ALA A 325 -2.43 -7.44 -8.17
N GLY A 326 -3.11 -6.33 -7.83
CA GLY A 326 -4.18 -6.33 -6.83
C GLY A 326 -5.32 -7.28 -7.19
N HIS A 327 -5.78 -7.26 -8.44
CA HIS A 327 -6.85 -8.15 -8.93
C HIS A 327 -6.43 -9.63 -8.94
N VAL A 328 -5.19 -9.92 -9.33
CA VAL A 328 -4.64 -11.28 -9.30
C VAL A 328 -4.47 -11.75 -7.86
N ALA A 329 -3.97 -10.90 -6.97
CA ALA A 329 -3.77 -11.20 -5.55
C ALA A 329 -5.07 -11.52 -4.82
N ASP A 330 -6.17 -10.84 -5.18
CA ASP A 330 -7.49 -11.14 -4.63
C ASP A 330 -8.00 -12.56 -5.01
N ARG A 331 -7.39 -13.23 -6.02
CA ARG A 331 -7.75 -14.61 -6.43
C ARG A 331 -6.77 -15.68 -5.97
N ILE A 332 -5.47 -15.44 -6.14
CA ILE A 332 -4.43 -16.45 -5.84
C ILE A 332 -3.83 -16.31 -4.45
N GLY A 333 -4.24 -15.29 -3.70
CA GLY A 333 -3.69 -14.92 -2.39
C GLY A 333 -2.55 -13.89 -2.52
N PHE A 334 -2.46 -13.00 -1.52
CA PHE A 334 -1.51 -11.88 -1.55
C PHE A 334 -0.04 -12.31 -1.52
N MET A 335 0.29 -13.36 -0.75
CA MET A 335 1.67 -13.86 -0.67
C MET A 335 2.11 -14.50 -2.00
N ASN A 336 1.24 -15.28 -2.64
CA ASN A 336 1.53 -15.91 -3.92
C ASN A 336 1.70 -14.86 -5.02
N ALA A 337 0.83 -13.86 -5.07
CA ALA A 337 0.96 -12.75 -6.01
C ALA A 337 2.24 -11.93 -5.78
N PHE A 338 2.67 -11.76 -4.52
CA PHE A 338 3.91 -11.09 -4.18
C PHE A 338 5.14 -11.84 -4.72
N ILE A 339 5.20 -13.16 -4.49
CA ILE A 339 6.30 -14.00 -4.98
C ILE A 339 6.35 -13.99 -6.51
N VAL A 340 5.20 -14.14 -7.17
CA VAL A 340 5.11 -14.12 -8.64
C VAL A 340 5.54 -12.76 -9.20
N ALA A 341 5.10 -11.65 -8.61
CA ALA A 341 5.49 -10.31 -9.05
C ALA A 341 7.01 -10.09 -8.95
N ILE A 342 7.62 -10.48 -7.82
CA ILE A 342 9.08 -10.35 -7.62
C ILE A 342 9.85 -11.28 -8.54
N ALA A 343 9.38 -12.51 -8.75
CA ALA A 343 10.03 -13.45 -9.66
C ALA A 343 10.02 -12.93 -11.10
N ILE A 344 8.87 -12.43 -11.58
CA ILE A 344 8.76 -11.84 -12.92
C ILE A 344 9.64 -10.60 -13.04
N SER A 345 9.65 -9.71 -12.04
CA SER A 345 10.50 -8.52 -12.07
C SER A 345 11.98 -8.89 -12.08
N GLY A 346 12.40 -9.86 -11.27
CA GLY A 346 13.78 -10.36 -11.23
C GLY A 346 14.23 -10.98 -12.56
N VAL A 347 13.41 -11.86 -13.13
CA VAL A 347 13.69 -12.46 -14.45
C VAL A 347 13.71 -11.39 -15.55
N SER A 348 12.79 -10.42 -15.51
CA SER A 348 12.79 -9.32 -16.47
C SER A 348 14.08 -8.51 -16.40
N GLN A 349 14.62 -8.27 -15.21
CA GLN A 349 15.88 -7.56 -15.02
C GLN A 349 17.09 -8.39 -15.45
N LEU A 350 17.09 -9.71 -15.23
CA LEU A 350 18.20 -10.57 -15.67
C LEU A 350 18.22 -10.78 -17.19
N VAL A 351 17.05 -10.92 -17.81
CA VAL A 351 16.92 -11.28 -19.23
C VAL A 351 16.75 -10.05 -20.10
N LEU A 352 15.71 -9.25 -19.88
CA LEU A 352 15.38 -8.15 -20.78
C LEU A 352 16.39 -7.00 -20.69
N TRP A 353 16.94 -6.70 -19.51
CA TRP A 353 17.98 -5.68 -19.39
C TRP A 353 19.26 -6.07 -20.13
N ASN A 354 19.69 -7.33 -20.04
CA ASN A 354 20.93 -7.77 -20.66
C ASN A 354 20.78 -8.07 -22.17
N VAL A 355 19.62 -8.59 -22.59
CA VAL A 355 19.43 -9.08 -23.97
C VAL A 355 18.71 -8.05 -24.85
N ALA A 356 17.74 -7.31 -24.32
CA ALA A 356 16.90 -6.42 -25.14
C ALA A 356 17.34 -4.95 -25.09
N ALA A 357 18.05 -4.51 -24.06
CA ALA A 357 18.37 -3.09 -23.85
C ALA A 357 19.45 -2.51 -24.80
N GLU A 358 19.86 -3.24 -25.84
CA GLU A 358 20.80 -2.72 -26.85
C GLU A 358 20.13 -1.81 -27.89
N THR A 359 18.80 -1.87 -28.01
CA THR A 359 18.02 -1.03 -28.94
C THR A 359 17.03 -0.16 -28.17
N TYR A 360 16.68 0.99 -28.74
CA TYR A 360 15.66 1.87 -28.15
C TYR A 360 14.33 1.14 -27.92
N ALA A 361 13.90 0.31 -28.89
CA ALA A 361 12.69 -0.48 -28.76
C ALA A 361 12.76 -1.47 -27.58
N GLY A 362 13.90 -2.13 -27.37
CA GLY A 362 14.05 -3.06 -26.27
C GLY A 362 14.13 -2.38 -24.90
N ILE A 363 14.71 -1.18 -24.79
CA ILE A 363 14.62 -0.34 -23.57
C ILE A 363 13.16 -0.01 -23.24
N MET A 364 12.35 0.26 -24.27
CA MET A 364 10.92 0.58 -24.11
C MET A 364 10.11 -0.66 -23.69
N VAL A 365 10.39 -1.83 -24.26
CA VAL A 365 9.77 -3.10 -23.84
C VAL A 365 10.15 -3.42 -22.39
N PHE A 366 11.42 -3.28 -22.03
CA PHE A 366 11.87 -3.44 -20.64
C PHE A 366 11.11 -2.49 -19.70
N SER A 367 10.98 -1.22 -20.07
CA SER A 367 10.26 -0.20 -19.31
C SER A 367 8.81 -0.60 -19.02
N VAL A 368 8.12 -1.16 -20.01
CA VAL A 368 6.74 -1.62 -19.83
C VAL A 368 6.67 -2.86 -18.93
N VAL A 369 7.49 -3.87 -19.18
CA VAL A 369 7.45 -5.14 -18.43
C VAL A 369 7.87 -4.94 -16.97
N PHE A 370 8.98 -4.23 -16.75
CA PHE A 370 9.47 -3.94 -15.41
C PHE A 370 8.53 -2.97 -14.69
N GLY A 371 7.99 -1.97 -15.40
CA GLY A 371 6.96 -1.09 -14.87
C GLY A 371 5.72 -1.85 -14.39
N LEU A 372 5.23 -2.84 -15.14
CA LEU A 372 4.05 -3.64 -14.77
C LEU A 372 4.25 -4.54 -13.54
N THR A 373 5.48 -4.94 -13.22
CA THR A 373 5.75 -6.02 -12.25
C THR A 373 6.57 -5.57 -11.05
N GLY A 374 7.63 -4.80 -11.28
CA GLY A 374 8.55 -4.30 -10.27
C GLY A 374 7.85 -3.55 -9.12
N PRO A 375 7.05 -2.51 -9.36
CA PRO A 375 6.44 -1.70 -8.28
C PRO A 375 5.25 -2.34 -7.56
N CYS A 376 4.86 -3.57 -7.90
CA CYS A 376 3.67 -4.24 -7.36
C CYS A 376 3.85 -4.74 -5.93
N PHE A 377 5.10 -4.94 -5.46
CA PHE A 377 5.34 -5.39 -4.09
C PHE A 377 4.83 -4.37 -3.06
N LEU A 378 5.02 -3.05 -3.30
CA LEU A 378 4.54 -1.99 -2.41
C LEU A 378 3.01 -2.01 -2.23
N SER A 379 2.26 -2.35 -3.28
CA SER A 379 0.81 -2.45 -3.21
C SER A 379 0.29 -3.66 -2.46
N LEU A 380 1.11 -4.69 -2.30
CA LEU A 380 0.75 -5.94 -1.65
C LEU A 380 1.13 -5.95 -0.16
N VAL A 381 2.05 -5.09 0.30
CA VAL A 381 2.44 -5.00 1.72
C VAL A 381 1.25 -4.81 2.65
N THR A 382 0.38 -3.83 2.35
CA THR A 382 -0.73 -3.48 3.24
C THR A 382 -1.80 -4.58 3.27
N PRO A 383 -2.22 -5.15 2.13
CA PRO A 383 -3.08 -6.34 2.14
C PRO A 383 -2.45 -7.56 2.83
N ILE A 384 -1.16 -7.84 2.63
CA ILE A 384 -0.45 -8.92 3.34
C ILE A 384 -0.58 -8.72 4.84
N ALA A 385 -0.24 -7.52 5.34
CA ALA A 385 -0.38 -7.18 6.76
C ALA A 385 -1.83 -7.37 7.26
N ALA A 386 -2.82 -6.92 6.48
CA ALA A 386 -4.23 -7.07 6.81
C ALA A 386 -4.71 -8.53 6.85
N THR A 387 -4.13 -9.41 6.01
CA THR A 387 -4.48 -10.83 5.99
C THR A 387 -3.80 -11.65 7.08
N LEU A 388 -2.55 -11.31 7.43
CA LEU A 388 -1.78 -12.06 8.44
C LEU A 388 -2.15 -11.67 9.86
N TYR A 389 -2.37 -10.37 10.10
CA TYR A 389 -2.51 -9.83 11.46
C TYR A 389 -3.85 -9.13 11.71
N GLY A 390 -4.73 -9.10 10.69
CA GLY A 390 -6.03 -8.43 10.76
C GLY A 390 -5.97 -6.94 10.42
N THR A 391 -7.12 -6.28 10.45
CA THR A 391 -7.24 -4.84 10.17
C THR A 391 -7.06 -3.94 11.39
N ASP A 392 -6.96 -4.53 12.58
CA ASP A 392 -6.69 -3.81 13.82
C ASP A 392 -5.23 -3.33 13.80
N ASN A 393 -4.98 -2.02 14.02
CA ASN A 393 -3.66 -1.38 13.92
C ASN A 393 -2.97 -1.50 12.55
N LEU A 394 -3.75 -1.54 11.46
CA LEU A 394 -3.21 -1.75 10.11
C LEU A 394 -2.21 -0.67 9.67
N ALA A 395 -2.43 0.59 10.07
CA ALA A 395 -1.51 1.68 9.74
C ALA A 395 -0.16 1.48 10.45
N THR A 396 -0.18 1.04 11.71
CA THR A 396 1.03 0.68 12.49
C THR A 396 1.80 -0.48 11.84
N LEU A 397 1.11 -1.56 11.48
CA LEU A 397 1.73 -2.73 10.84
C LEU A 397 2.32 -2.38 9.47
N THR A 398 1.58 -1.61 8.67
CA THR A 398 2.05 -1.11 7.37
C THR A 398 3.30 -0.24 7.55
N GLY A 399 3.32 0.62 8.56
CA GLY A 399 4.50 1.42 8.91
C GLY A 399 5.69 0.54 9.33
N LEU A 400 5.47 -0.52 10.09
CA LEU A 400 6.52 -1.43 10.55
C LEU A 400 7.16 -2.20 9.39
N PHE A 401 6.36 -2.68 8.43
CA PHE A 401 6.89 -3.28 7.20
C PHE A 401 7.65 -2.26 6.34
N ASN A 402 7.18 -1.01 6.27
CA ASN A 402 7.86 0.05 5.54
C ASN A 402 9.20 0.47 6.15
N ILE A 403 9.43 0.24 7.46
CA ILE A 403 10.77 0.46 8.06
C ILE A 403 11.84 -0.40 7.38
N ALA A 404 11.49 -1.59 6.86
CA ALA A 404 12.42 -2.41 6.07
C ALA A 404 13.04 -1.65 4.89
N ASN A 405 12.32 -0.65 4.37
CA ASN A 405 12.73 0.11 3.20
C ASN A 405 13.73 1.24 3.52
N VAL A 406 13.90 1.61 4.80
CA VAL A 406 14.76 2.75 5.21
C VAL A 406 16.22 2.57 4.79
N PRO A 407 16.89 1.43 5.03
CA PRO A 407 18.31 1.30 4.70
C PRO A 407 18.55 1.25 3.19
N ALA A 408 17.66 0.59 2.45
CA ALA A 408 17.71 0.50 1.00
C ALA A 408 17.55 1.88 0.34
N ALA A 409 16.66 2.73 0.86
CA ALA A 409 16.49 4.11 0.42
C ALA A 409 17.76 4.96 0.50
N ARG A 410 18.63 4.71 1.50
CA ARG A 410 19.85 5.48 1.73
C ARG A 410 21.04 4.99 0.90
N LEU A 411 21.09 3.69 0.60
CA LEU A 411 22.24 3.06 -0.06
C LEU A 411 22.22 3.15 -1.59
N LEU A 412 21.06 3.40 -2.19
CA LEU A 412 20.90 3.47 -3.66
C LEU A 412 21.22 4.84 -4.25
N GLU A 413 21.48 5.82 -3.40
CA GLU A 413 21.66 7.23 -3.77
C GLU A 413 23.06 7.78 -3.44
N VAL A 414 23.89 6.97 -2.78
CA VAL A 414 25.34 7.18 -2.58
C VAL A 414 26.08 6.38 -3.64
#